data_AF-A0A966XAD4-F1
#
_entry.id   AF-A0A966XAD4-F1
#
_cell.length_a   1.000
_cell.length_b   1.000
_cell.length_c   1.000
_cell.angle_alpha   90.00
_cell.angle_beta   90.00
_cell.angle_gamma   90.00
#
_symmetry.space_group_name_H-M   'P 1'
#
loop_
_entity.id
_entity.type
_entity.pdbx_description
1 polymer ?
#
loop_
_entity_poly.entity_id
_entity_poly.type
_entity_poly.pdbx_seq_one_letter_code
_entity_poly.pdbx_strand_id
1 'polypeptide(L)'
;AGYEVVVFHATGTGGRTLERLASDGILAGVYDVTTTEWADELCGGIFGAGPTRLDGAGLRGLPQVIAPGCLDMVNFGGMETVPAHYRNDPSRRFHVWNPQVTLMRTTPAENAELGRILAEKANAARGPVEVFLPLRGVSILDSVTDAGPQAFWWPEADAALRQALHTHLRPGIPLHEVDANINDQAFIEATSDAMLRLSEAQRAYKSGGVGERSEGYGLIPDHHRPPP
;
A
#
# COMPACT_ATOMS: atom_id res chain seq x y z
N ALA A 1 -7.40 21.38 -1.06
CA ALA A 1 -6.94 20.93 0.28
C ALA A 1 -5.61 21.56 0.76
N GLY A 2 -4.86 22.33 -0.05
CA GLY A 2 -3.69 23.08 0.46
C GLY A 2 -2.45 22.23 0.83
N TYR A 3 -2.40 20.98 0.35
CA TYR A 3 -1.23 20.10 0.47
C TYR A 3 -0.35 20.21 -0.78
N GLU A 4 0.95 20.12 -0.58
CA GLU A 4 1.92 19.86 -1.65
C GLU A 4 2.02 18.35 -1.87
N VAL A 5 2.03 17.92 -3.14
CA VAL A 5 2.05 16.51 -3.52
C VAL A 5 3.38 16.19 -4.19
N VAL A 6 4.05 15.16 -3.67
CA VAL A 6 5.25 14.58 -4.29
C VAL A 6 4.91 13.19 -4.77
N VAL A 7 5.14 12.91 -6.05
CA VAL A 7 4.82 11.63 -6.68
C VAL A 7 6.10 10.82 -6.85
N PHE A 8 6.04 9.54 -6.49
CA PHE A 8 7.13 8.59 -6.63
C PHE A 8 6.72 7.51 -7.63
N HIS A 9 7.58 7.26 -8.62
CA HIS A 9 7.39 6.12 -9.51
C HIS A 9 7.80 4.84 -8.79
N ALA A 10 6.91 3.84 -8.71
CA ALA A 10 7.09 2.59 -7.97
C ALA A 10 8.06 1.61 -8.67
N THR A 11 9.31 2.04 -8.89
CA THR A 11 10.39 1.29 -9.55
C THR A 11 11.45 0.78 -8.55
N GLY A 12 11.03 0.55 -7.31
CA GLY A 12 11.89 0.18 -6.18
C GLY A 12 12.57 1.40 -5.55
N THR A 13 13.21 2.24 -6.37
CA THR A 13 13.88 3.46 -5.88
C THR A 13 12.87 4.51 -5.42
N GLY A 14 11.71 4.61 -6.08
CA GLY A 14 10.64 5.51 -5.64
C GLY A 14 10.09 5.12 -4.27
N GLY A 15 9.72 3.85 -4.08
CA GLY A 15 9.31 3.34 -2.78
C GLY A 15 10.33 3.59 -1.69
N ARG A 16 11.60 3.22 -1.91
CA ARG A 16 12.69 3.47 -0.94
C ARG A 16 12.84 4.96 -0.58
N THR A 17 12.66 5.85 -1.55
CA THR A 17 12.73 7.29 -1.33
C THR A 17 11.54 7.78 -0.50
N LEU A 18 10.32 7.31 -0.82
CA LEU A 18 9.11 7.57 -0.05
C LEU A 18 9.28 7.11 1.41
N GLU A 19 9.75 5.88 1.63
CA GLU A 19 9.95 5.33 2.98
C GLU A 19 10.93 6.17 3.80
N ARG A 20 12.02 6.62 3.17
CA ARG A 20 13.00 7.48 3.82
C ARG A 20 12.41 8.83 4.21
N LEU A 21 11.74 9.51 3.29
CA LEU A 21 11.13 10.81 3.56
C LEU A 21 10.02 10.73 4.62
N ALA A 22 9.25 9.64 4.63
CA ALA A 22 8.28 9.37 5.69
C ALA A 22 8.98 9.20 7.04
N SER A 23 10.02 8.37 7.11
CA SER A 23 10.77 8.09 8.33
C SER A 23 11.48 9.33 8.89
N ASP A 24 12.05 10.15 8.01
CA ASP A 24 12.72 11.42 8.35
C ASP A 24 11.74 12.52 8.79
N GLY A 25 10.43 12.25 8.75
CA GLY A 25 9.38 13.16 9.22
C GLY A 25 9.11 14.34 8.28
N ILE A 26 9.52 14.22 7.02
CA ILE A 26 9.30 15.25 5.99
C ILE A 26 7.85 15.23 5.49
N LEU A 27 7.22 14.05 5.47
CA LEU A 27 5.87 13.88 4.95
C LEU A 27 4.79 14.08 6.02
N ALA A 28 3.67 14.68 5.63
CA ALA A 28 2.49 14.85 6.49
C ALA A 28 1.56 13.62 6.49
N GLY A 29 1.63 12.80 5.45
CA GLY A 29 0.82 11.60 5.22
C GLY A 29 1.28 10.90 3.94
N VAL A 30 0.84 9.67 3.73
CA VAL A 30 1.24 8.85 2.58
C VAL A 30 0.01 8.24 1.90
N TYR A 31 -0.12 8.53 0.61
CA TYR A 31 -1.16 8.00 -0.27
C TYR A 31 -0.53 6.93 -1.18
N ASP A 32 -0.59 5.69 -0.74
CA ASP A 32 0.16 4.58 -1.33
C ASP A 32 -0.73 3.64 -2.13
N VAL A 33 -1.16 4.12 -3.29
CA VAL A 33 -2.10 3.39 -4.14
C VAL A 33 -1.45 2.40 -5.10
N THR A 34 -0.12 2.45 -5.26
CA THR A 34 0.63 1.55 -6.16
C THR A 34 1.72 0.82 -5.37
N THR A 35 1.40 -0.39 -4.93
CA THR A 35 2.26 -1.21 -4.07
C THR A 35 2.98 -2.33 -4.84
N THR A 36 3.00 -2.27 -6.17
CA THR A 36 3.64 -3.21 -7.13
C THR A 36 5.07 -3.65 -6.76
N GLU A 37 5.84 -2.81 -6.06
CA GLU A 37 7.19 -3.14 -5.62
C GLU A 37 7.24 -4.38 -4.71
N TRP A 38 6.12 -4.74 -4.07
CA TRP A 38 5.98 -6.01 -3.35
C TRP A 38 5.89 -7.24 -4.25
N ALA A 39 5.24 -7.14 -5.42
CA ALA A 39 5.20 -8.23 -6.39
C ALA A 39 6.61 -8.53 -6.91
N ASP A 40 7.37 -7.47 -7.19
CA ASP A 40 8.79 -7.56 -7.53
C ASP A 40 9.64 -8.14 -6.40
N GLU A 41 9.48 -7.65 -5.16
CA GLU A 41 10.22 -8.17 -4.01
C GLU A 41 9.94 -9.67 -3.78
N LEU A 42 8.68 -10.09 -3.87
CA LEU A 42 8.26 -11.47 -3.65
C LEU A 42 8.76 -12.42 -4.75
N CYS A 43 8.70 -11.98 -6.01
CA CYS A 43 8.96 -12.83 -7.18
C CYS A 43 10.35 -12.61 -7.81
N GLY A 44 11.20 -11.77 -7.20
CA GLY A 44 12.54 -11.48 -7.73
C GLY A 44 12.52 -10.61 -9.00
N GLY A 45 11.55 -9.71 -9.12
CA GLY A 45 11.51 -8.66 -10.13
C GLY A 45 12.60 -7.60 -9.93
N ILE A 46 12.78 -6.73 -10.93
CA ILE A 46 13.89 -5.77 -10.96
C ILE A 46 13.60 -4.46 -10.21
N PHE A 47 12.36 -4.24 -9.78
CA PHE A 47 11.88 -3.02 -9.14
C PHE A 47 11.38 -3.23 -7.70
N GLY A 48 11.96 -4.20 -6.98
CA GLY A 48 11.71 -4.37 -5.54
C GLY A 48 12.18 -3.16 -4.72
N ALA A 49 11.40 -2.82 -3.69
CA ALA A 49 11.73 -1.74 -2.75
C ALA A 49 12.33 -2.24 -1.42
N GLY A 50 12.55 -3.55 -1.28
CA GLY A 50 13.08 -4.17 -0.08
C GLY A 50 11.98 -4.53 0.94
N PRO A 51 12.34 -5.34 1.96
CA PRO A 51 11.39 -5.89 2.91
C PRO A 51 10.80 -4.86 3.88
N THR A 52 11.30 -3.62 3.88
CA THR A 52 10.81 -2.52 4.72
C THR A 52 9.81 -1.61 4.00
N ARG A 53 9.37 -1.96 2.80
CA ARG A 53 8.32 -1.23 2.10
C ARG A 53 7.06 -1.13 2.97
N LEU A 54 6.37 0.02 2.94
CA LEU A 54 5.24 0.44 3.79
C LEU A 54 5.56 0.66 5.29
N ASP A 55 6.80 0.45 5.75
CA ASP A 55 7.11 0.62 7.18
C ASP A 55 7.29 2.08 7.59
N GLY A 56 7.85 2.94 6.73
CA GLY A 56 8.28 4.29 7.07
C GLY A 56 7.13 5.14 7.58
N ALA A 57 6.03 5.22 6.82
CA ALA A 57 4.84 5.95 7.24
C ALA A 57 4.11 5.26 8.41
N GLY A 58 3.98 3.92 8.36
CA GLY A 58 3.37 3.09 9.40
C GLY A 58 3.99 3.29 10.77
N LEU A 59 5.29 3.05 10.88
CA LEU A 59 6.03 3.12 12.13
C LEU A 59 6.20 4.56 12.63
N ARG A 60 6.21 5.55 11.72
CA ARG A 60 6.28 6.97 12.09
C ARG A 60 4.96 7.52 12.64
N GLY A 61 3.85 6.81 12.41
CA GLY A 61 2.52 7.22 12.83
C GLY A 61 1.90 8.26 11.89
N LEU A 62 2.26 8.22 10.61
CA LEU A 62 1.65 9.09 9.60
C LEU A 62 0.29 8.52 9.15
N PRO A 63 -0.67 9.39 8.79
CA PRO A 63 -1.86 9.01 8.05
C PRO A 63 -1.51 8.27 6.76
N GLN A 64 -2.19 7.14 6.52
CA GLN A 64 -1.93 6.30 5.36
C GLN A 64 -3.21 5.80 4.69
N VAL A 65 -3.21 5.87 3.36
CA VAL A 65 -4.12 5.10 2.50
C VAL A 65 -3.28 4.10 1.74
N ILE A 66 -3.67 2.83 1.75
CA ILE A 66 -2.96 1.74 1.07
C ILE A 66 -3.90 1.08 0.07
N ALA A 67 -3.45 0.89 -1.18
CA ALA A 67 -4.17 0.10 -2.18
C ALA A 67 -3.23 -0.84 -2.96
N PRO A 68 -3.76 -1.94 -3.54
CA PRO A 68 -2.96 -2.97 -4.19
C PRO A 68 -2.60 -2.64 -5.65
N GLY A 69 -2.46 -1.36 -6.01
CA GLY A 69 -2.27 -0.97 -7.41
C GLY A 69 -1.05 -1.63 -8.04
N CYS A 70 -1.27 -2.17 -9.23
CA CYS A 70 -0.29 -2.93 -10.00
C CYS A 70 0.32 -4.15 -9.27
N LEU A 71 -0.30 -4.69 -8.21
CA LEU A 71 0.16 -5.95 -7.60
C LEU A 71 -0.06 -7.18 -8.49
N ASP A 72 -0.77 -7.01 -9.60
CA ASP A 72 -0.93 -8.01 -10.64
C ASP A 72 0.34 -8.28 -11.45
N MET A 73 1.39 -7.45 -11.36
CA MET A 73 2.54 -7.55 -12.24
C MET A 73 3.87 -7.55 -11.51
N VAL A 74 4.76 -8.44 -11.95
CA VAL A 74 6.19 -8.48 -11.62
C VAL A 74 6.95 -7.91 -12.80
N ASN A 75 7.88 -7.00 -12.55
CA ASN A 75 8.64 -6.34 -13.60
C ASN A 75 9.98 -7.06 -13.86
N PHE A 76 10.25 -7.33 -15.13
CA PHE A 76 11.54 -7.78 -15.62
C PHE A 76 12.04 -6.87 -16.75
N GLY A 77 13.27 -7.10 -17.19
CA GLY A 77 13.81 -6.47 -18.40
C GLY A 77 13.15 -6.99 -19.68
N GLY A 78 13.87 -6.96 -20.80
CA GLY A 78 13.44 -7.62 -22.03
C GLY A 78 13.12 -9.11 -21.81
N MET A 79 12.26 -9.68 -22.65
CA MET A 79 11.73 -11.06 -22.48
C MET A 79 12.83 -12.11 -22.34
N GLU A 80 13.96 -11.89 -23.02
CA GLU A 80 15.18 -12.71 -22.97
C GLU A 80 15.92 -12.67 -21.62
N THR A 81 15.61 -11.70 -20.77
CA THR A 81 16.18 -11.55 -19.42
C THR A 81 15.30 -12.16 -18.32
N VAL A 82 14.04 -12.45 -18.61
CA VAL A 82 13.11 -13.10 -17.65
C VAL A 82 13.71 -14.42 -17.16
N PRO A 83 13.80 -14.71 -15.86
CA PRO A 83 14.40 -15.95 -15.37
C PRO A 83 13.84 -17.21 -16.03
N ALA A 84 14.71 -18.16 -16.39
CA ALA A 84 14.33 -19.33 -17.17
C ALA A 84 13.25 -20.19 -16.49
N HIS A 85 13.23 -20.26 -15.15
CA HIS A 85 12.22 -21.00 -14.42
C HIS A 85 10.81 -20.40 -14.58
N TYR A 86 10.69 -19.07 -14.71
CA TYR A 86 9.42 -18.42 -15.07
C TYR A 86 9.11 -18.56 -16.55
N ARG A 87 10.10 -18.32 -17.42
CA ARG A 87 9.89 -18.37 -18.88
C ARG A 87 9.47 -19.75 -19.37
N ASN A 88 9.98 -20.80 -18.72
CA ASN A 88 9.68 -22.20 -19.06
C ASN A 88 8.46 -22.74 -18.32
N ASP A 89 7.84 -21.96 -17.43
CA ASP A 89 6.62 -22.34 -16.72
C ASP A 89 5.38 -21.94 -17.56
N PRO A 90 4.62 -22.91 -18.09
CA PRO A 90 3.47 -22.64 -18.95
C PRO A 90 2.30 -21.97 -18.21
N SER A 91 2.32 -21.94 -16.87
CA SER A 91 1.29 -21.25 -16.10
C SER A 91 1.50 -19.73 -16.04
N ARG A 92 2.70 -19.24 -16.42
CA ARG A 92 3.03 -17.81 -16.40
C ARG A 92 2.46 -17.09 -17.62
N ARG A 93 1.92 -15.89 -17.35
CA ARG A 93 1.42 -14.98 -18.39
C ARG A 93 2.34 -13.79 -18.46
N PHE A 94 2.78 -13.46 -19.67
CA PHE A 94 3.69 -12.35 -19.92
C PHE A 94 3.04 -11.30 -20.80
N HIS A 95 3.35 -10.04 -20.54
CA HIS A 95 2.99 -8.91 -21.38
C HIS A 95 4.26 -8.10 -21.68
N VAL A 96 4.68 -8.07 -22.94
CA VAL A 96 5.83 -7.26 -23.37
C VAL A 96 5.36 -5.81 -23.49
N TRP A 97 5.61 -5.02 -22.44
CA TRP A 97 5.20 -3.62 -22.39
C TRP A 97 5.97 -2.78 -23.41
N ASN A 98 7.28 -3.02 -23.48
CA ASN A 98 8.17 -2.45 -24.51
C ASN A 98 9.42 -3.35 -24.66
N PRO A 99 10.35 -3.07 -25.60
CA PRO A 99 11.53 -3.91 -25.81
C PRO A 99 12.47 -4.05 -24.60
N GLN A 100 12.32 -3.23 -23.56
CA GLN A 100 13.17 -3.22 -22.36
C GLN A 100 12.43 -3.68 -21.11
N VAL A 101 11.11 -3.88 -21.16
CA VAL A 101 10.28 -4.21 -19.99
C VAL A 101 9.26 -5.28 -20.36
N THR A 102 9.30 -6.38 -19.61
CA THR A 102 8.32 -7.46 -19.66
C THR A 102 7.64 -7.57 -18.32
N LEU A 103 6.32 -7.56 -18.33
CA LEU A 103 5.49 -7.78 -17.15
C LEU A 103 5.13 -9.25 -17.07
N MET A 104 5.20 -9.83 -15.87
CA MET A 104 4.71 -11.19 -15.59
C MET A 104 3.53 -11.11 -14.63
N ARG A 105 2.40 -11.74 -14.98
CA ARG A 105 1.20 -11.75 -14.12
C ARG A 105 1.46 -12.54 -12.84
N THR A 106 1.11 -11.97 -11.69
CA THR A 106 1.09 -12.66 -10.40
C THR A 106 -0.06 -13.67 -10.34
N THR A 107 0.23 -14.85 -9.80
CA THR A 107 -0.69 -15.98 -9.65
C THR A 107 -1.61 -15.81 -8.44
N PRO A 108 -2.68 -16.62 -8.30
CA PRO A 108 -3.50 -16.61 -7.09
C PRO A 108 -2.72 -16.88 -5.79
N ALA A 109 -1.74 -17.78 -5.82
CA ALA A 109 -0.90 -18.06 -4.65
C ALA A 109 -0.03 -16.86 -4.27
N GLU A 110 0.57 -16.19 -5.26
CA GLU A 110 1.34 -14.96 -5.03
C GLU A 110 0.45 -13.81 -4.55
N ASN A 111 -0.77 -13.67 -5.08
CA ASN A 111 -1.73 -12.66 -4.63
C ASN A 111 -2.20 -12.88 -3.19
N ALA A 112 -2.40 -14.14 -2.77
CA ALA A 112 -2.68 -14.45 -1.38
C ALA A 112 -1.52 -14.01 -0.46
N GLU A 113 -0.29 -14.27 -0.87
CA GLU A 113 0.90 -13.87 -0.11
C GLU A 113 1.08 -12.34 -0.09
N LEU A 114 0.89 -11.67 -1.22
CA LEU A 114 0.93 -10.21 -1.31
C LEU A 114 -0.15 -9.55 -0.43
N GLY A 115 -1.36 -10.12 -0.40
CA GLY A 115 -2.43 -9.67 0.50
C GLY A 115 -2.06 -9.84 1.98
N ARG A 116 -1.43 -10.96 2.34
CA ARG A 116 -0.89 -11.18 3.69
C ARG A 116 0.17 -10.13 4.04
N ILE A 117 1.11 -9.87 3.14
CA ILE A 117 2.17 -8.86 3.33
C ILE A 117 1.56 -7.46 3.53
N LEU A 118 0.66 -7.02 2.65
CA LEU A 118 0.00 -5.71 2.79
C LEU A 118 -0.73 -5.59 4.13
N ALA A 119 -1.45 -6.64 4.54
CA ALA A 119 -2.15 -6.66 5.81
C ALA A 119 -1.19 -6.56 7.01
N GLU A 120 -0.07 -7.29 6.98
CA GLU A 120 0.95 -7.22 8.04
C GLU A 120 1.58 -5.84 8.16
N LYS A 121 1.83 -5.18 7.02
CA LYS A 121 2.35 -3.82 6.99
C LYS A 121 1.37 -2.80 7.54
N ALA A 122 0.10 -2.89 7.13
CA ALA A 122 -0.97 -2.07 7.71
C ALA A 122 -1.12 -2.34 9.23
N ASN A 123 -1.03 -3.60 9.66
CA ASN A 123 -1.06 -3.99 11.06
C ASN A 123 0.15 -3.45 11.86
N ALA A 124 1.30 -3.22 11.24
CA ALA A 124 2.44 -2.61 11.94
C ALA A 124 2.28 -1.09 12.16
N ALA A 125 1.33 -0.45 11.46
CA ALA A 125 1.14 0.99 11.53
C ALA A 125 0.70 1.45 12.93
N ARG A 126 1.33 2.55 13.38
CA ARG A 126 1.04 3.26 14.64
C ARG A 126 0.12 4.45 14.46
N GLY A 127 -0.05 4.90 13.21
CA GLY A 127 -0.91 6.01 12.82
C GLY A 127 -2.22 5.50 12.22
N PRO A 128 -3.14 6.43 11.85
CA PRO A 128 -4.37 6.03 11.18
C PRO A 128 -4.06 5.48 9.79
N VAL A 129 -4.64 4.32 9.48
CA VAL A 129 -4.47 3.62 8.21
C VAL A 129 -5.82 3.12 7.72
N GLU A 130 -6.07 3.28 6.43
CA GLU A 130 -7.21 2.70 5.73
C GLU A 130 -6.71 1.96 4.47
N VAL A 131 -7.27 0.77 4.24
CA VAL A 131 -6.92 -0.06 3.08
C VAL A 131 -8.08 -0.06 2.10
N PHE A 132 -7.79 0.10 0.81
CA PHE A 132 -8.79 0.13 -0.26
C PHE A 132 -8.52 -0.96 -1.28
N LEU A 133 -9.58 -1.64 -1.71
CA LEU A 133 -9.54 -2.71 -2.69
C LEU A 133 -10.48 -2.39 -3.87
N PRO A 134 -9.96 -2.19 -5.09
CA PRO A 134 -10.79 -2.04 -6.28
C PRO A 134 -11.32 -3.40 -6.74
N LEU A 135 -12.63 -3.57 -6.78
CA LEU A 135 -13.26 -4.86 -7.13
C LEU A 135 -13.29 -5.15 -8.64
N ARG A 136 -13.01 -4.15 -9.49
CA ARG A 136 -12.92 -4.32 -10.96
C ARG A 136 -11.49 -4.22 -11.48
N GLY A 137 -10.54 -4.50 -10.59
CA GLY A 137 -9.15 -4.77 -10.90
C GLY A 137 -8.16 -3.68 -10.50
N VAL A 138 -6.91 -4.10 -10.35
CA VAL A 138 -5.84 -3.34 -9.68
C VAL A 138 -4.91 -2.62 -10.65
N SER A 139 -5.12 -2.77 -11.95
CA SER A 139 -4.34 -2.10 -12.99
C SER A 139 -5.16 -1.91 -14.27
N ILE A 140 -4.56 -1.29 -15.29
CA ILE A 140 -5.18 -1.24 -16.62
C ILE A 140 -5.20 -2.63 -17.29
N LEU A 141 -4.19 -3.46 -17.05
CA LEU A 141 -4.08 -4.80 -17.63
C LEU A 141 -4.96 -5.81 -16.90
N ASP A 142 -5.29 -5.51 -15.64
CA ASP A 142 -6.24 -6.23 -14.81
C ASP A 142 -7.59 -5.52 -14.83
N SER A 143 -8.30 -5.63 -15.95
CA SER A 143 -9.62 -5.00 -16.12
C SER A 143 -10.45 -5.70 -17.19
N VAL A 144 -11.75 -5.42 -17.20
CA VAL A 144 -12.64 -5.78 -18.31
C VAL A 144 -13.11 -4.49 -18.96
N THR A 145 -12.91 -4.36 -20.27
CA THR A 145 -13.37 -3.22 -21.08
C THR A 145 -14.50 -3.66 -22.01
N ASP A 146 -15.07 -2.74 -22.79
CA ASP A 146 -16.02 -3.05 -23.85
C ASP A 146 -15.46 -4.03 -24.90
N ALA A 147 -14.13 -4.08 -25.04
CA ALA A 147 -13.41 -5.02 -25.91
C ALA A 147 -13.15 -6.38 -25.24
N GLY A 148 -13.55 -6.56 -23.98
CA GLY A 148 -13.37 -7.79 -23.20
C GLY A 148 -12.26 -7.71 -22.14
N PRO A 149 -11.94 -8.85 -21.51
CA PRO A 149 -10.89 -8.95 -20.50
C PRO A 149 -9.53 -8.53 -21.05
N GLN A 150 -8.81 -7.72 -20.28
CA GLN A 150 -7.45 -7.32 -20.60
C GLN A 150 -6.43 -8.42 -20.25
N ALA A 151 -5.19 -8.25 -20.70
CA ALA A 151 -4.18 -9.32 -20.73
C ALA A 151 -3.94 -10.00 -19.37
N PHE A 152 -4.07 -9.25 -18.28
CA PHE A 152 -3.80 -9.71 -16.93
C PHE A 152 -5.07 -9.99 -16.13
N TRP A 153 -6.26 -9.70 -16.65
CA TRP A 153 -7.51 -9.97 -15.95
C TRP A 153 -7.59 -11.42 -15.47
N TRP A 154 -7.68 -11.60 -14.16
CA TRP A 154 -7.68 -12.92 -13.53
C TRP A 154 -8.45 -12.90 -12.20
N PRO A 155 -9.78 -13.13 -12.23
CA PRO A 155 -10.64 -12.94 -11.07
C PRO A 155 -10.29 -13.86 -9.89
N GLU A 156 -9.76 -15.06 -10.13
CA GLU A 156 -9.31 -15.95 -9.06
C GLU A 156 -8.08 -15.40 -8.31
N ALA A 157 -7.20 -14.66 -9.00
CA ALA A 157 -6.06 -14.02 -8.35
C ALA A 157 -6.51 -12.83 -7.50
N ASP A 158 -7.44 -12.02 -8.01
CA ASP A 158 -8.00 -10.88 -7.29
C ASP A 158 -8.81 -11.33 -6.07
N ALA A 159 -9.54 -12.45 -6.20
CA ALA A 159 -10.25 -13.09 -5.10
C ALA A 159 -9.29 -13.59 -4.00
N ALA A 160 -8.13 -14.15 -4.39
CA ALA A 160 -7.11 -14.60 -3.44
C ALA A 160 -6.50 -13.42 -2.66
N LEU A 161 -6.20 -12.30 -3.35
CA LEU A 161 -5.76 -11.06 -2.73
C LEU A 161 -6.80 -10.53 -1.73
N ARG A 162 -8.06 -10.44 -2.17
CA ARG A 162 -9.20 -10.01 -1.36
C ARG A 162 -9.34 -10.86 -0.08
N GLN A 163 -9.34 -12.18 -0.23
CA GLN A 163 -9.48 -13.10 0.88
C GLN A 163 -8.33 -12.94 1.88
N ALA A 164 -7.09 -12.79 1.40
CA ALA A 164 -5.94 -12.60 2.26
C ALA A 164 -6.04 -11.29 3.08
N LEU A 165 -6.47 -10.19 2.45
CA LEU A 165 -6.70 -8.92 3.17
C LEU A 165 -7.75 -9.07 4.27
N HIS A 166 -8.91 -9.68 3.97
CA HIS A 166 -9.94 -9.97 4.99
C HIS A 166 -9.46 -10.85 6.13
N THR A 167 -8.61 -11.83 5.82
CA THR A 167 -8.13 -12.82 6.79
C THR A 167 -7.08 -12.22 7.73
N HIS A 168 -6.18 -11.39 7.19
CA HIS A 168 -4.96 -10.98 7.89
C HIS A 168 -5.00 -9.55 8.44
N LEU A 169 -5.90 -8.68 7.97
CA LEU A 169 -6.06 -7.36 8.58
C LEU A 169 -6.63 -7.48 9.99
N ARG A 170 -5.97 -6.83 10.95
CA ARG A 170 -6.45 -6.84 12.34
C ARG A 170 -7.78 -6.08 12.44
N PRO A 171 -8.64 -6.45 13.39
CA PRO A 171 -9.82 -5.63 13.72
C PRO A 171 -9.41 -4.18 14.01
N GLY A 172 -10.14 -3.22 13.42
CA GLY A 172 -9.92 -1.79 13.62
C GLY A 172 -9.17 -1.08 12.49
N ILE A 173 -8.62 -1.79 11.51
CA ILE A 173 -8.18 -1.19 10.24
C ILE A 173 -9.32 -1.33 9.22
N PRO A 174 -9.89 -0.22 8.72
CA PRO A 174 -10.91 -0.28 7.69
C PRO A 174 -10.37 -0.87 6.38
N LEU A 175 -11.08 -1.87 5.85
CA LEU A 175 -10.92 -2.38 4.49
C LEU A 175 -12.13 -1.95 3.65
N HIS A 176 -11.90 -1.03 2.72
CA HIS A 176 -12.92 -0.48 1.84
C HIS A 176 -12.89 -1.19 0.49
N GLU A 177 -13.94 -1.93 0.21
CA GLU A 177 -14.15 -2.52 -1.11
C GLU A 177 -14.96 -1.57 -1.97
N VAL A 178 -14.39 -1.17 -3.11
CA VAL A 178 -15.01 -0.20 -4.02
C VAL A 178 -15.32 -0.92 -5.32
N ASP A 179 -16.58 -0.88 -5.75
CA ASP A 179 -17.04 -1.49 -7.02
C ASP A 179 -16.58 -0.66 -8.24
N ALA A 180 -15.27 -0.63 -8.45
CA ALA A 180 -14.58 0.18 -9.45
C ALA A 180 -13.24 -0.45 -9.81
N ASN A 181 -12.69 -0.12 -10.98
CA ASN A 181 -11.28 -0.34 -11.29
C ASN A 181 -10.47 0.73 -10.55
N ILE A 182 -9.20 0.44 -10.24
CA ILE A 182 -8.32 1.40 -9.57
C ILE A 182 -8.24 2.77 -10.29
N ASN A 183 -8.40 2.77 -11.62
CA ASN A 183 -8.29 3.97 -12.46
C ASN A 183 -9.62 4.71 -12.64
N ASP A 184 -10.72 4.17 -12.11
CA ASP A 184 -12.03 4.82 -12.22
C ASP A 184 -12.14 5.98 -11.23
N GLN A 185 -12.85 7.03 -11.63
CA GLN A 185 -13.09 8.22 -10.83
C GLN A 185 -13.62 7.90 -9.42
N ALA A 186 -14.52 6.91 -9.31
CA ALA A 186 -15.09 6.49 -8.03
C ALA A 186 -14.02 5.94 -7.06
N PHE A 187 -13.01 5.21 -7.54
CA PHE A 187 -11.92 4.71 -6.70
C PHE A 187 -10.99 5.85 -6.28
N ILE A 188 -10.67 6.73 -7.22
CA ILE A 188 -9.81 7.91 -7.00
C ILE A 188 -10.44 8.83 -5.95
N GLU A 189 -11.74 9.12 -6.06
CA GLU A 189 -12.46 9.95 -5.09
C GLU A 189 -12.48 9.29 -3.71
N ALA A 190 -12.87 8.02 -3.61
CA ALA A 190 -12.96 7.32 -2.33
C ALA A 190 -11.62 7.31 -1.56
N THR A 191 -10.53 7.05 -2.27
CA THR A 191 -9.18 6.96 -1.67
C THR A 191 -8.59 8.33 -1.37
N SER A 192 -8.76 9.32 -2.24
CA SER A 192 -8.26 10.68 -2.00
C SER A 192 -9.04 11.40 -0.89
N ASP A 193 -10.36 11.24 -0.83
CA ASP A 193 -11.19 11.78 0.26
C ASP A 193 -10.79 11.18 1.61
N ALA A 194 -10.50 9.88 1.66
CA ALA A 194 -9.98 9.23 2.85
C ALA A 194 -8.62 9.83 3.27
N MET A 195 -7.70 10.01 2.32
CA MET A 195 -6.40 10.61 2.61
C MET A 195 -6.53 12.03 3.20
N LEU A 196 -7.41 12.85 2.63
CA LEU A 196 -7.69 14.20 3.12
C LEU A 196 -8.27 14.18 4.53
N ARG A 197 -9.30 13.36 4.76
CA ARG A 197 -9.95 13.19 6.06
C ARG A 197 -8.95 12.75 7.14
N LEU A 198 -8.13 11.74 6.85
CA LEU A 198 -7.12 11.25 7.80
C LEU A 198 -6.05 12.32 8.10
N SER A 199 -5.64 13.08 7.09
CA SER A 199 -4.65 14.16 7.24
C SER A 199 -5.19 15.33 8.08
N GLU A 200 -6.44 15.72 7.85
CA GLU A 200 -7.10 16.79 8.60
C GLU A 200 -7.31 16.41 10.07
N ALA A 201 -7.76 15.18 10.34
CA ALA A 201 -7.89 14.66 11.70
C ALA A 201 -6.55 14.66 12.44
N GLN A 202 -5.48 14.21 11.78
CA GLN A 202 -4.13 14.20 12.35
C GLN A 202 -3.61 15.62 12.62
N ARG A 203 -3.87 16.58 11.72
CA ARG A 203 -3.50 17.98 11.92
C ARG A 203 -4.25 18.59 13.10
N ALA A 204 -5.56 18.36 13.20
CA ALA A 204 -6.39 18.84 14.29
C ALA A 204 -5.91 18.28 15.65
N TYR A 205 -5.58 17.00 15.71
CA TYR A 205 -4.99 16.36 16.89
C TYR A 205 -3.67 17.03 17.32
N LYS A 206 -2.76 17.28 16.37
CA LYS A 206 -1.48 17.96 16.65
C LYS A 206 -1.66 19.42 17.07
N SER A 207 -2.62 20.16 16.49
CA SER A 207 -2.88 21.56 16.89
C SER A 207 -3.61 21.68 18.22
N GLY A 208 -4.52 20.74 18.54
CA GLY A 208 -5.26 20.72 19.80
C GLY A 208 -4.40 20.26 20.98
N GLY A 209 -3.48 19.31 20.77
CA GLY A 209 -2.56 18.83 21.80
C GLY A 209 -1.43 19.80 22.19
N VAL A 210 -1.25 20.90 21.46
CA VAL A 210 -0.28 21.96 21.80
C VAL A 210 -0.93 23.11 22.61
N GLY A 211 -2.26 23.12 22.73
CA GLY A 211 -3.04 24.19 23.38
C GLY A 211 -3.40 23.98 24.86
N GLU A 212 -3.27 22.76 25.41
CA GLU A 212 -3.60 22.46 26.81
C GLU A 212 -2.37 21.92 27.56
N ARG A 213 -1.39 22.80 27.75
CA ARG A 213 -0.56 22.78 28.96
C ARG A 213 -0.61 24.17 29.60
N SER A 214 -1.81 24.58 29.99
CA SER A 214 -2.00 25.66 30.98
C SER A 214 -2.23 25.04 32.35
N GLU A 215 -1.42 25.53 33.29
CA GLU A 215 -1.34 25.35 34.73
C GLU A 215 -2.58 24.82 35.47
N GLY A 216 -2.33 23.86 36.38
CA GLY A 216 -2.96 23.80 37.70
C GLY A 216 -4.19 22.91 37.87
N TYR A 217 -3.99 21.68 38.34
CA TYR A 217 -4.39 21.20 39.69
C TYR A 217 -4.24 19.67 39.78
N GLY A 218 -3.57 19.18 40.83
CA GLY A 218 -3.60 17.77 41.22
C GLY A 218 -2.23 17.18 41.56
N LEU A 219 -1.60 17.68 42.63
CA LEU A 219 -0.55 16.96 43.34
C LEU A 219 -1.08 15.57 43.72
N ILE A 220 -0.46 14.50 43.22
CA ILE A 220 -0.57 13.17 43.81
C ILE A 220 0.40 13.16 45.00
N PRO A 221 -0.05 13.00 46.25
CA PRO A 221 0.88 12.79 47.35
C PRO A 221 1.45 11.37 47.27
N ASP A 222 2.77 11.30 47.09
CA ASP A 222 3.57 10.09 47.22
C ASP A 222 3.64 9.70 48.70
N HIS A 223 2.83 8.73 49.10
CA HIS A 223 2.85 8.13 50.44
C HIS A 223 3.46 6.73 50.38
N HIS A 224 4.77 6.61 50.16
CA HIS A 224 5.54 5.48 50.70
C HIS A 224 7.03 5.84 50.90
N ARG A 225 7.33 6.45 52.06
CA ARG A 225 8.63 6.28 52.74
C ARG A 225 8.39 5.85 54.19
N PRO A 226 8.98 4.74 54.67
CA PRO A 226 9.02 4.46 56.10
C PRO A 226 10.18 5.25 56.76
N PRO A 227 10.03 5.71 58.00
CA PRO A 227 11.05 6.49 58.72
C PRO A 227 11.85 5.61 59.72
N PRO A 228 12.80 6.24 60.44
CA PRO A 228 14.22 6.34 60.11
C PRO A 228 15.05 5.07 60.41
#